data_AF-A0A6L5XB13-F1
#
_entry.id   AF-A0A6L5XB13-F1
#
_cell.length_a   1.000
_cell.length_b   1.000
_cell.length_c   1.000
_cell.angle_alpha   90.00
_cell.angle_beta   90.00
_cell.angle_gamma   90.00
#
_symmetry.space_group_name_H-M   'P 1'
#
loop_
_entity.id
_entity.type
_entity.pdbx_description
1 polymer ?
#
loop_
_entity_poly.entity_id
_entity_poly.type
_entity_poly.pdbx_seq_one_letter_code
_entity_poly.pdbx_strand_id
1 'polypeptide(L)' 'MLDYRDILNKYFVIKLSVREISRQTGMSKSGIQKFIHVFEKCEDLDFPLPPGITNAGIAMKVYGNPDNGA' A
#
# COMPACT_ATOMS: atom_id res chain seq x y z
N MET A 1 8.60 0.70 -10.15
CA MET A 1 7.50 1.45 -9.52
C MET A 1 6.92 0.55 -8.44
N LEU A 2 6.67 1.07 -7.24
CA LEU A 2 6.18 0.28 -6.11
C LEU A 2 4.72 -0.11 -6.37
N ASP A 3 4.41 -1.41 -6.51
CA ASP A 3 3.05 -1.87 -6.81
C ASP A 3 2.25 -2.07 -5.51
N TYR A 4 1.55 -1.01 -5.10
CA TYR A 4 0.73 -0.99 -3.89
C TYR A 4 -0.45 -1.97 -4.01
N ARG A 5 -0.98 -2.17 -5.22
CA ARG A 5 -2.10 -3.10 -5.44
C ARG A 5 -1.66 -4.53 -5.18
N ASP A 6 -0.47 -4.91 -5.65
CA ASP A 6 0.11 -6.23 -5.39
C ASP A 6 0.35 -6.46 -3.89
N ILE A 7 0.88 -5.46 -3.16
CA ILE A 7 1.06 -5.56 -1.69
C ILE A 7 -0.28 -5.80 -0.99
N LEU A 8 -1.30 -4.98 -1.28
CA LEU A 8 -2.60 -5.06 -0.64
C LEU A 8 -3.29 -6.39 -0.93
N ASN A 9 -3.19 -6.88 -2.17
CA ASN A 9 -3.78 -8.17 -2.55
C ASN A 9 -3.08 -9.32 -1.80
N LYS A 10 -1.73 -9.32 -1.74
CA LYS A 10 -0.97 -10.31 -0.97
C LYS A 10 -1.29 -10.26 0.53
N TYR A 11 -1.48 -9.08 1.09
CA TYR A 11 -1.75 -8.92 2.52
C TYR A 11 -3.20 -9.25 2.90
N PHE A 12 -4.18 -8.65 2.24
CA PHE A 12 -5.59 -8.77 2.63
C PHE A 12 -6.28 -10.01 2.06
N VAL A 13 -5.90 -10.47 0.85
CA VAL A 13 -6.54 -11.62 0.18
C VAL A 13 -5.76 -12.90 0.39
N ILE A 14 -4.46 -12.90 0.05
CA ILE A 14 -3.62 -14.10 0.15
C ILE A 14 -3.17 -14.35 1.61
N LYS A 15 -3.31 -13.35 2.50
CA LYS A 15 -2.92 -13.41 3.91
C LYS A 15 -1.43 -13.74 4.13
N LEU A 16 -0.56 -13.28 3.23
CA LEU A 16 0.89 -13.42 3.39
C LEU A 16 1.42 -12.50 4.50
N SER A 17 2.41 -12.97 5.23
CA SER A 17 3.14 -12.14 6.19
C SER A 17 3.96 -11.05 5.49
N VAL A 18 4.24 -9.95 6.20
CA VAL A 18 5.14 -8.87 5.71
C VAL A 18 6.50 -9.41 5.25
N ARG A 19 7.00 -10.48 5.90
CA ARG A 19 8.26 -11.14 5.51
C ARG A 19 8.15 -11.83 4.16
N GLU A 20 7.05 -12.52 3.89
CA GLU A 20 6.84 -13.21 2.61
C GLU A 20 6.61 -12.21 1.48
N ILE A 21 5.84 -11.15 1.73
CA ILE A 21 5.64 -10.06 0.78
C ILE A 21 6.98 -9.40 0.45
N SER A 22 7.80 -9.09 1.46
CA SER A 22 9.14 -8.56 1.27
C SER A 22 10.02 -9.46 0.39
N ARG A 23 10.01 -10.77 0.64
CA ARG A 23 10.77 -11.74 -0.18
C ARG A 23 10.29 -11.79 -1.63
N GLN A 24 8.99 -11.67 -1.88
CA GLN A 24 8.42 -11.76 -3.23
C GLN A 24 8.55 -10.47 -4.03
N THR A 25 8.44 -9.32 -3.37
CA THR A 25 8.43 -7.99 -4.01
C THR A 25 9.80 -7.31 -4.02
N GLY A 26 10.75 -7.79 -3.23
CA GLY A 26 12.06 -7.15 -3.02
C GLY A 26 12.02 -5.89 -2.15
N MET A 27 10.85 -5.48 -1.66
CA MET A 27 10.73 -4.33 -0.76
C MET A 27 11.20 -4.64 0.65
N SER A 28 11.65 -3.61 1.35
CA SER A 28 11.97 -3.72 2.78
C SER A 28 10.71 -4.00 3.60
N LYS A 29 10.86 -4.83 4.65
CA LYS A 29 9.77 -5.14 5.58
C LYS A 29 9.21 -3.87 6.24
N SER A 30 10.07 -2.94 6.62
CA SER A 30 9.67 -1.68 7.23
C SER A 30 8.87 -0.80 6.28
N GLY A 31 9.23 -0.75 4.99
CA GLY A 31 8.47 -0.04 3.97
C GLY A 31 7.08 -0.63 3.78
N ILE A 32 6.97 -1.95 3.68
CA ILE A 32 5.68 -2.66 3.55
C ILE A 32 4.82 -2.44 4.79
N GLN A 33 5.38 -2.62 5.99
CA GLN A 33 4.64 -2.45 7.23
C GLN A 33 4.17 -1.00 7.43
N LYS A 34 5.02 -0.02 7.10
CA LYS A 34 4.63 1.40 7.13
C LYS A 34 3.50 1.67 6.15
N PHE A 35 3.60 1.19 4.92
CA PHE A 35 2.55 1.35 3.92
C PHE A 35 1.21 0.77 4.40
N ILE A 36 1.19 -0.49 4.86
CA ILE A 36 -0.04 -1.12 5.36
C ILE A 36 -0.62 -0.32 6.52
N HIS A 37 0.21 0.10 7.47
CA HIS A 37 -0.25 0.87 8.63
C HIS A 37 -0.86 2.23 8.25
N VAL A 38 -0.27 2.94 7.29
CA VAL A 38 -0.84 4.20 6.81
C VAL A 38 -2.10 3.96 5.97
N PHE A 39 -2.13 2.88 5.18
CA PHE A 39 -3.31 2.48 4.43
C PHE A 39 -4.50 2.16 5.34
N GLU A 40 -4.31 1.37 6.40
CA GLU A 40 -5.36 1.03 7.37
C GLU A 40 -5.91 2.24 8.14
N LYS A 41 -5.17 3.35 8.16
CA LYS A 41 -5.59 4.63 8.76
C LYS A 41 -6.16 5.61 7.73
N CYS A 42 -6.15 5.26 6.45
CA CYS A 42 -6.67 6.12 5.39
C CYS A 42 -8.20 6.11 5.44
N GLU A 43 -8.81 7.28 5.64
CA GLU A 43 -10.28 7.41 5.66
C GLU A 43 -10.88 7.45 4.24
N ASP A 44 -10.07 7.82 3.25
CA ASP A 44 -10.48 8.03 1.86
C ASP A 44 -10.42 6.76 1.00
N LEU A 45 -9.72 5.73 1.46
CA LEU A 45 -9.43 4.53 0.69
C LEU A 45 -9.41 3.30 1.59
N ASP A 46 -10.17 2.27 1.19
CA ASP A 46 -10.22 1.00 1.88
C ASP A 46 -10.04 -0.17 0.89
N PHE A 47 -9.90 -1.38 1.40
CA PHE A 47 -9.84 -2.62 0.64
C PHE A 47 -11.20 -3.35 0.68
N PRO A 48 -11.77 -3.79 -0.46
CA PRO A 48 -11.18 -3.82 -1.79
C PRO A 48 -11.11 -2.43 -2.44
N LEU A 49 -10.02 -2.23 -3.20
CA LEU A 49 -9.76 -0.96 -3.87
C LEU A 49 -10.87 -0.59 -4.89
N PRO A 50 -11.21 0.70 -5.03
CA PRO A 50 -12.16 1.17 -6.03
C PRO A 50 -11.74 0.78 -7.46
N PRO A 51 -12.71 0.45 -8.33
CA PRO A 51 -12.41 0.14 -9.72
C PRO A 51 -11.75 1.34 -10.42
N GLY A 52 -10.70 1.07 -11.19
CA GLY A 52 -9.98 2.09 -11.95
C GLY A 52 -8.97 2.92 -11.16
N ILE A 53 -8.80 2.70 -9.85
CA ILE A 53 -7.74 3.41 -9.10
C ILE A 53 -6.36 3.01 -9.60
N THR A 54 -5.52 4.01 -9.87
CA THR A 54 -4.14 3.80 -10.32
C THR A 54 -3.20 3.65 -9.13
N ASN A 55 -2.02 3.07 -9.34
CA ASN A 55 -1.01 2.98 -8.30
C ASN A 55 -0.58 4.36 -7.76
N ALA A 56 -0.54 5.37 -8.63
CA ALA A 56 -0.30 6.76 -8.21
C ALA A 56 -1.47 7.33 -7.39
N GLY A 57 -2.72 7.02 -7.76
CA GLY A 57 -3.90 7.39 -7.00
C GLY A 57 -3.90 6.80 -5.59
N ILE A 58 -3.48 5.55 -5.43
CA ILE A 58 -3.30 4.92 -4.11
C ILE A 58 -2.27 5.71 -3.30
N ALA A 59 -1.10 5.99 -3.88
CA ALA A 59 -0.05 6.73 -3.19
C ALA A 59 -0.53 8.11 -2.71
N MET A 60 -1.24 8.85 -3.57
CA MET A 60 -1.77 10.18 -3.25
C MET A 60 -2.83 10.13 -2.14
N LYS A 61 -3.69 9.11 -2.14
CA LYS A 61 -4.71 8.95 -1.09
C LYS A 61 -4.12 8.52 0.25
N VAL A 62 -3.17 7.59 0.22
CA VAL A 62 -2.57 7.03 1.44
C VAL A 62 -1.58 8.00 2.09
N TYR A 63 -0.74 8.67 1.30
CA TYR A 63 0.31 9.55 1.82
C TYR A 63 -0.02 11.05 1.72
N GLY A 64 -1.12 11.42 1.06
CA GLY A 64 -1.43 12.81 0.74
C GLY A 64 -0.62 13.34 -0.45
N ASN A 65 -0.77 14.64 -0.72
CA ASN A 65 0.06 15.33 -1.71
C ASN A 65 1.49 15.45 -1.16
N PRO A 66 2.53 14.89 -1.83
CA PRO A 66 3.92 15.04 -1.39
C PRO A 66 4.40 16.51 -1.31
N ASP A 67 3.67 17.46 -1.90
CA ASP A 67 3.98 18.90 -1.85
C ASP A 67 3.50 19.63 -0.59
N ASN A 68 2.75 18.98 0.32
CA ASN A 68 2.32 19.60 1.60
C ASN A 68 3.28 19.28 2.77
N GLY A 69 4.52 18.93 2.47
CA GLY A 69 5.61 18.83 3.44
C GLY A 69 6.54 20.04 3.36
N ALA A 70 6.10 21.18 3.89
CA ALA A 70 6.94 22.30 4.30
C ALA A 70 6.74 22.57 5.79
#